data_AF-A0AA35S847-F1
#
_entry.id   AF-A0AA35S847-F1
#
_cell.length_a   1.000
_cell.length_b   1.000
_cell.length_c   1.000
_cell.angle_alpha   90.00
_cell.angle_beta   90.00
_cell.angle_gamma   90.00
#
_symmetry.space_group_name_H-M   'P 1'
#
loop_
_entity.id
_entity.type
_entity.pdbx_description
1 polymer ?
#
loop_
_entity_poly.entity_id
_entity_poly.type
_entity_poly.pdbx_seq_one_letter_code
_entity_poly.pdbx_strand_id
1 'polypeptide(L)'
;MCSAMGLTRRWKLQPSTLAKFVLMVKRSYRDPPYHNWYHALSVAHFCYVLHQRCDNLSFLTDLEVLALFFSCLCHDIDHRGTNNSFQISSKSVLASLYSSEGSVMERHHFS
;
A
#
# COMPACT_ATOMS: atom_id res chain seq x y z
N MET A 1 -8.41 -10.35 -7.31
CA MET A 1 -8.01 -9.06 -7.90
C MET A 1 -6.83 -9.22 -8.87
N CYS A 2 -5.60 -9.53 -8.44
CA CYS A 2 -4.43 -9.61 -9.35
C CYS A 2 -4.63 -10.50 -10.58
N SER A 3 -5.21 -11.70 -10.42
CA SER A 3 -5.49 -12.59 -11.56
C SER A 3 -6.56 -12.02 -12.50
N ALA A 4 -7.59 -11.35 -11.96
CA ALA A 4 -8.67 -10.75 -12.74
C ALA A 4 -8.20 -9.52 -13.53
N MET A 5 -7.23 -8.78 -13.00
CA MET A 5 -6.53 -7.70 -13.70
C MET A 5 -5.45 -8.20 -14.66
N GLY A 6 -5.24 -9.53 -14.77
CA GLY A 6 -4.19 -10.10 -15.62
C GLY A 6 -2.74 -9.90 -15.13
N LEU A 7 -2.54 -9.30 -13.95
CA LEU A 7 -1.21 -8.99 -13.41
C LEU A 7 -0.36 -10.24 -13.18
N THR A 8 -0.97 -11.33 -12.72
CA THR A 8 -0.26 -12.60 -12.46
C THR A 8 0.38 -13.18 -13.71
N ARG A 9 -0.37 -13.23 -14.82
CA ARG A 9 0.11 -13.74 -16.11
C ARG A 9 1.13 -12.80 -16.74
N ARG A 10 0.81 -11.49 -16.80
CA ARG A 10 1.66 -10.48 -17.46
C ARG A 10 3.04 -10.38 -16.83
N TRP A 11 3.10 -10.36 -15.50
CA TRP A 11 4.35 -10.18 -14.74
C TRP A 11 4.93 -11.49 -14.20
N LYS A 12 4.37 -12.64 -14.61
CA LYS A 12 4.81 -13.99 -14.20
C LYS A 12 4.93 -14.13 -12.67
N LEU A 13 3.98 -13.54 -11.94
CA LEU A 13 3.97 -13.57 -10.48
C LEU A 13 3.75 -15.00 -9.99
N GLN A 14 4.75 -15.58 -9.33
CA GLN A 14 4.65 -16.93 -8.78
C GLN A 14 3.57 -16.98 -7.69
N PRO A 15 2.59 -17.89 -7.76
CA PRO A 15 1.48 -17.92 -6.79
C PRO A 15 1.94 -18.04 -5.33
N SER A 16 2.97 -18.84 -5.06
CA SER A 16 3.53 -19.01 -3.72
C SER A 16 4.21 -17.75 -3.20
N THR A 17 4.94 -17.04 -4.05
CA THR A 17 5.57 -15.75 -3.71
C THR A 17 4.51 -14.68 -3.48
N LEU A 18 3.49 -14.59 -4.34
CA LEU A 18 2.40 -13.63 -4.19
C LEU A 18 1.61 -13.87 -2.90
N ALA A 19 1.31 -15.12 -2.57
CA ALA A 19 0.63 -15.47 -1.32
C ALA A 19 1.45 -15.06 -0.08
N LYS A 20 2.75 -15.38 -0.07
CA LYS A 20 3.66 -14.97 1.02
C LYS A 20 3.74 -13.45 1.14
N PHE A 21 3.88 -12.74 0.01
CA PHE A 21 3.89 -11.29 -0.03
C PHE A 21 2.62 -10.69 0.60
N VAL A 22 1.44 -11.11 0.15
CA VAL A 22 0.16 -10.58 0.67
C VAL A 22 -0.01 -10.88 2.17
N LEU A 23 0.39 -12.08 2.62
CA LEU A 23 0.34 -12.43 4.03
C LEU A 23 1.32 -11.61 4.88
N MET A 24 2.52 -11.32 4.35
CA MET A 24 3.49 -10.44 5.01
C MET A 24 2.97 -9.01 5.10
N VAL A 25 2.46 -8.44 4.00
CA VAL A 25 1.84 -7.11 4.01
C VAL A 25 0.72 -7.04 5.03
N LYS A 26 -0.24 -7.98 5.01
CA LYS A 26 -1.32 -8.06 5.99
C LYS A 26 -0.81 -8.08 7.43
N ARG A 27 0.23 -8.87 7.71
CA ARG A 27 0.82 -8.99 9.05
C ARG A 27 1.50 -7.69 9.51
N SER A 28 2.00 -6.87 8.58
CA SER A 28 2.67 -5.61 8.89
C SER A 28 1.72 -4.45 9.19
N TYR A 29 0.41 -4.61 8.99
CA TYR A 29 -0.58 -3.66 9.49
C TYR A 29 -0.89 -3.89 10.96
N ARG A 30 -1.02 -2.78 11.70
CA ARG A 30 -1.53 -2.77 13.09
C ARG A 30 -3.06 -2.73 13.09
N ASP A 31 -3.63 -2.64 14.29
CA ASP A 31 -5.09 -2.58 14.50
C ASP A 31 -5.58 -1.24 15.11
N PRO A 32 -5.21 -0.06 14.57
CA PRO A 32 -5.91 1.17 14.93
C PRO A 32 -7.33 1.17 14.34
N PRO A 33 -8.24 2.03 14.82
CA PRO A 33 -9.63 2.04 14.38
C PRO A 33 -9.86 2.21 12.87
N TYR A 34 -8.93 2.87 12.15
CA TYR A 34 -9.05 3.15 10.72
C TYR A 34 -7.89 2.60 9.88
N HIS A 35 -6.65 3.09 10.07
CA HIS A 35 -5.47 2.72 9.27
C HIS A 35 -4.94 1.30 9.59
N ASN A 36 -5.78 0.30 9.34
CA ASN A 36 -5.52 -1.13 9.54
C ASN A 36 -5.58 -1.88 8.20
N TRP A 37 -5.40 -3.21 8.24
CA TRP A 37 -5.42 -4.04 7.02
C TRP A 37 -6.70 -3.89 6.19
N TYR A 38 -7.86 -3.72 6.82
CA TYR A 38 -9.13 -3.59 6.09
C TYR A 38 -9.20 -2.27 5.31
N HIS A 39 -8.61 -1.20 5.83
CA HIS A 39 -8.45 0.05 5.08
C HIS A 39 -7.62 -0.19 3.82
N ALA A 40 -6.41 -0.73 3.94
CA ALA A 40 -5.55 -1.01 2.79
C ALA A 40 -6.21 -1.95 1.76
N LEU A 41 -6.91 -2.99 2.23
CA LEU A 41 -7.66 -3.90 1.37
C LEU A 41 -8.79 -3.17 0.62
N SER A 42 -9.50 -2.25 1.28
CA SER A 42 -10.55 -1.46 0.65
C SER A 42 -10.01 -0.51 -0.42
N VAL A 43 -8.84 0.10 -0.18
CA VAL A 43 -8.14 0.97 -1.13
C VAL A 43 -7.67 0.16 -2.35
N ALA A 44 -7.06 -1.01 -2.13
CA ALA A 44 -6.67 -1.92 -3.21
C ALA A 44 -7.88 -2.44 -4.00
N HIS A 45 -9.01 -2.68 -3.33
CA HIS A 45 -10.27 -3.03 -3.98
C HIS A 45 -10.80 -1.89 -4.85
N PHE A 46 -10.72 -0.64 -4.39
CA PHE A 46 -11.11 0.51 -5.20
C PHE A 46 -10.21 0.66 -6.44
N CYS A 47 -8.90 0.46 -6.32
CA CYS A 47 -7.99 0.40 -7.47
C CYS A 47 -8.41 -0.70 -8.47
N TYR A 48 -8.78 -1.88 -7.98
CA TYR A 48 -9.34 -2.95 -8.82
C TYR A 48 -10.64 -2.51 -9.52
N VAL A 49 -11.59 -1.87 -8.81
CA VAL A 49 -12.83 -1.37 -9.41
C VAL A 49 -12.53 -0.33 -10.49
N LEU A 50 -11.63 0.62 -10.25
CA LEU A 50 -11.21 1.59 -11.26
C LEU A 50 -10.62 0.90 -12.48
N HIS A 51 -9.75 -0.11 -12.31
CA HIS A 51 -9.28 -0.91 -13.44
C HIS A 51 -10.43 -1.58 -14.21
N GLN A 52 -11.43 -2.14 -13.54
CA GLN A 52 -12.54 -2.81 -14.23
C GLN A 52 -13.51 -1.83 -14.92
N ARG A 53 -13.63 -0.60 -14.42
CA ARG A 53 -14.65 0.36 -14.87
C ARG A 53 -14.10 1.47 -15.75
N CYS A 54 -12.80 1.73 -15.71
CA CYS A 54 -12.13 2.83 -16.41
C CYS A 54 -11.13 2.28 -17.43
N ASP A 55 -11.60 1.47 -18.39
CA ASP A 55 -10.83 0.96 -19.51
C ASP A 55 -9.45 0.38 -19.13
N ASN A 56 -9.40 -0.46 -18.09
CA ASN A 56 -8.15 -1.04 -17.56
C ASN A 56 -7.09 -0.02 -17.15
N LEU A 57 -7.49 1.23 -16.87
CA LEU A 57 -6.59 2.37 -16.66
C LEU A 57 -5.66 2.61 -17.85
N SER A 58 -6.17 2.55 -19.09
CA SER A 58 -5.40 2.66 -20.34
C SER A 58 -4.58 3.94 -20.52
N PHE A 59 -4.83 4.96 -19.69
CA PHE A 59 -3.99 6.17 -19.59
C PHE A 59 -2.70 5.98 -18.78
N LEU A 60 -2.55 4.84 -18.10
CA LEU A 60 -1.34 4.40 -17.41
C LEU A 60 -0.68 3.26 -18.19
N THR A 61 0.65 3.15 -18.06
CA THR A 61 1.37 1.96 -18.51
C THR A 61 1.03 0.75 -17.65
N ASP A 62 1.21 -0.45 -18.21
CA ASP A 62 1.00 -1.70 -17.47
C ASP A 62 1.85 -1.81 -16.18
N LEU A 63 3.02 -1.16 -16.16
CA LEU A 63 3.89 -1.09 -14.98
C LEU A 63 3.32 -0.14 -13.92
N GLU A 64 2.80 1.02 -14.32
CA GLU A 64 2.14 1.95 -13.41
C GLU A 64 0.87 1.34 -12.81
N VAL A 65 0.10 0.55 -13.57
CA VAL A 65 -1.05 -0.20 -13.03
C VAL A 65 -0.60 -1.24 -12.01
N LEU A 66 0.49 -1.97 -12.27
CA LEU A 66 1.07 -2.91 -11.31
C LEU A 66 1.50 -2.17 -10.03
N ALA A 67 2.28 -1.10 -10.18
CA ALA A 67 2.79 -0.30 -9.08
C ALA A 67 1.65 0.30 -8.25
N LEU A 68 0.63 0.88 -8.90
CA LEU A 68 -0.54 1.45 -8.23
C LEU A 68 -1.24 0.42 -7.34
N PHE A 69 -1.53 -0.77 -7.88
CA PHE A 69 -2.23 -1.81 -7.12
C PHE A 69 -1.45 -2.28 -5.89
N PHE A 70 -0.14 -2.51 -6.03
CA PHE A 70 0.71 -2.93 -4.92
C PHE A 70 0.98 -1.79 -3.92
N SER A 71 1.09 -0.54 -4.38
CA SER A 71 1.14 0.64 -3.52
C SER A 71 -0.12 0.76 -2.67
N CYS A 72 -1.32 0.54 -3.22
CA CYS A 72 -2.56 0.53 -2.44
C CYS A 72 -2.52 -0.47 -1.28
N LEU A 73 -1.92 -1.65 -1.49
CA LEU A 73 -1.76 -2.65 -0.42
C LEU A 73 -0.74 -2.24 0.64
N CYS A 74 0.29 -1.47 0.28
CA CYS A 74 1.41 -1.14 1.16
C CYS A 74 1.36 0.26 1.79
N HIS A 75 0.50 1.15 1.31
CA HIS A 75 0.61 2.60 1.55
C HIS A 75 0.54 3.05 3.02
N ASP A 76 0.03 2.20 3.93
CA ASP A 76 -0.16 2.51 5.35
C ASP A 76 0.46 1.45 6.28
N ILE A 77 1.45 0.68 5.79
CA ILE A 77 2.12 -0.37 6.58
C ILE A 77 2.66 0.19 7.91
N ASP A 78 2.46 -0.54 9.02
CA ASP A 78 2.88 -0.15 10.38
C ASP A 78 2.29 1.18 10.90
N HIS A 79 1.20 1.70 10.31
CA HIS A 79 0.56 2.91 10.81
C HIS A 79 0.07 2.75 12.27
N ARG A 80 0.33 3.75 13.11
CA ARG A 80 0.15 3.68 14.58
C ARG A 80 -1.07 4.42 15.11
N GLY A 81 -1.92 4.93 14.22
CA GLY A 81 -3.11 5.71 14.56
C GLY A 81 -2.81 7.18 14.86
N THR A 82 -1.65 7.68 14.44
CA THR A 82 -1.15 9.03 14.72
C THR A 82 -0.57 9.66 13.47
N ASN A 83 -0.84 10.94 13.22
CA ASN A 83 -0.43 11.63 12.01
C ASN A 83 1.02 12.16 12.07
N ASN A 84 1.49 12.76 10.97
CA ASN A 84 2.83 13.34 10.83
C ASN A 84 3.13 14.43 11.87
N SER A 85 2.16 15.32 12.16
CA SER A 85 2.33 16.37 13.17
C SER A 85 2.59 15.78 14.56
N PHE A 86 1.93 14.67 14.91
CA PHE A 86 2.18 13.95 16.15
C PHE A 86 3.59 13.35 16.17
N GLN A 87 4.09 12.79 15.07
CA GLN A 87 5.46 12.24 15.03
C GLN A 87 6.48 13.32 15.37
N ILE A 88 6.36 14.50 14.77
CA ILE A 88 7.26 15.63 14.98
C ILE A 88 7.14 16.15 16.43
N SER A 89 5.92 16.38 16.92
CA SER A 89 5.71 16.95 18.26
C SER A 89 6.13 16.00 19.39
N SER A 90 5.91 14.70 19.22
CA SER A 90 6.33 13.66 20.18
C SER A 90 7.80 13.29 20.08
N LYS A 91 8.55 13.84 19.10
CA LYS A 91 9.95 13.49 18.81
C LYS A 91 10.14 11.98 18.64
N SER A 92 9.23 11.35 17.90
CA SER A 92 9.27 9.91 17.69
C SER A 92 10.54 9.47 16.94
N VAL A 93 10.86 8.18 17.01
CA VAL A 93 11.96 7.60 16.21
C VAL A 93 11.73 7.83 14.71
N LEU A 94 10.49 7.72 14.25
CA LEU A 94 10.14 7.97 12.84
C LEU A 94 10.43 9.43 12.46
N ALA A 95 10.09 10.39 13.32
CA ALA A 95 10.45 11.78 13.08
C ALA A 95 11.97 11.97 13.03
N SER A 96 12.73 11.32 13.91
CA SER A 96 14.20 11.40 13.89
C SER A 96 14.82 10.88 12.59
N LEU A 97 14.19 9.90 11.94
CA LEU A 97 14.65 9.35 10.67
C LEU A 97 14.23 10.19 9.45
N TYR A 98 13.03 10.76 9.47
CA TYR A 98 12.40 11.27 8.24
C TYR A 98 11.95 12.75 8.29
N SER A 99 12.03 13.44 9.44
CA SER A 99 11.42 14.77 9.59
C SER A 99 12.04 15.85 8.71
N SER A 100 13.31 15.70 8.31
CA SER A 100 14.02 16.69 7.49
C SER A 100 13.37 16.92 6.12
N GLU A 101 12.62 15.94 5.62
CA GLU A 101 12.06 15.99 4.28
C GLU A 101 10.51 15.95 4.26
N GLY A 102 9.85 15.97 5.42
CA GLY A 102 8.38 15.86 5.55
C GLY A 102 7.85 14.41 5.50
N SER A 103 6.54 14.24 5.26
CA SER A 103 5.86 12.95 5.00
C SER A 103 6.41 11.75 5.80
N VAL A 104 6.51 11.91 7.13
CA VAL A 104 7.24 10.99 8.02
C VAL A 104 6.65 9.59 7.98
N MET A 105 5.32 9.50 8.08
CA MET A 105 4.60 8.23 8.05
C MET A 105 4.66 7.61 6.66
N GLU A 106 4.48 8.40 5.60
CA GLU A 106 4.47 7.89 4.22
C GLU A 106 5.86 7.37 3.80
N ARG A 107 6.95 8.01 4.26
CA ARG A 107 8.32 7.48 4.11
C ARG A 107 8.51 6.16 4.86
N HIS A 108 7.98 6.06 6.08
CA HIS A 108 8.02 4.83 6.85
C HIS A 108 7.22 3.70 6.20
N HIS A 109 6.05 3.99 5.61
CA HIS A 109 5.25 3.00 4.88
C HIS A 109 5.98 2.42 3.66
N PHE A 110 6.87 3.21 3.06
CA PHE A 110 7.67 2.80 1.90
C PHE A 110 8.94 2.01 2.27
N SER A 111 9.50 2.24 3.47
CA SER A 111 10.79 1.65 3.90
C SER A 111 10.73 0.15 4.18
#